data_AF-A0A8S1IXB4-F1
#
_entry.id   AF-A0A8S1IXB4-F1
#
_cell.length_a   1.000
_cell.length_b   1.000
_cell.length_c   1.000
_cell.angle_alpha   90.00
_cell.angle_beta   90.00
_cell.angle_gamma   90.00
#
_symmetry.space_group_name_H-M   'P 1'
#
loop_
_entity.id
_entity.type
_entity.pdbx_description
1 polymer ?
#
loop_
_entity_poly.entity_id
_entity_poly.type
_entity_poly.pdbx_seq_one_letter_code
_entity_poly.pdbx_strand_id
1 'polypeptide(L)'
;MAPKRITSREYKVLLSAVRFQGDRPTLLARAAEFWSDFSKAVSDVVVDTDGELREVDKERLVRYFDTPGQLLRENDYIFRERVGQAPGKREVALKFRHPDRYVVQDRDMDAAEKDNGKTKFEEDIKPGFQRVFSYSTKQRIDADQRLDRLDDLGRLFPGMPKKVKGYDGEVQIEVVGGFTAKEVVISGADFQIGKDPKVEAECSLGVWYNQDDDHQKPVIAEFSFTYGDKDEDYDGDVAWRACKAFDILEGEEMAHWVFKESTTKTAYVYDLARKA
;
A
#
# COMPACT_ATOMS: atom_id res chain seq x y z
N MET A 1 -13.68 24.79 3.77
CA MET A 1 -13.69 23.70 2.77
C MET A 1 -14.57 22.59 3.29
N ALA A 2 -15.29 21.87 2.43
CA ALA A 2 -15.99 20.65 2.83
C ALA A 2 -14.96 19.59 3.29
N PRO A 3 -15.29 18.76 4.29
CA PRO A 3 -14.39 17.68 4.72
C PRO A 3 -14.09 16.74 3.56
N LYS A 4 -12.84 16.24 3.50
CA LYS A 4 -12.46 15.25 2.50
C LYS A 4 -13.08 13.91 2.88
N ARG A 5 -13.66 13.23 1.89
CA ARG A 5 -14.32 11.94 2.07
C ARG A 5 -13.31 10.80 2.11
N ILE A 6 -13.48 9.89 3.05
CA ILE A 6 -12.75 8.63 3.05
C ILE A 6 -13.41 7.73 2.00
N THR A 7 -12.73 7.52 0.88
CA THR A 7 -13.31 6.82 -0.27
C THR A 7 -13.06 5.31 -0.26
N SER A 8 -12.13 4.84 0.59
CA SER A 8 -11.83 3.42 0.76
C SER A 8 -11.31 3.11 2.17
N ARG A 9 -11.53 1.87 2.57
CA ARG A 9 -11.00 1.27 3.79
C ARG A 9 -10.19 0.03 3.40
N GLU A 10 -8.90 0.02 3.71
CA GLU A 10 -7.98 -1.06 3.36
C GLU A 10 -7.44 -1.72 4.63
N TYR A 11 -7.66 -3.03 4.75
CA TYR A 11 -7.20 -3.87 5.84
C TYR A 11 -5.98 -4.65 5.37
N LYS A 12 -4.88 -4.66 6.12
CA LYS A 12 -3.64 -5.31 5.69
C LYS A 12 -2.88 -5.98 6.81
N VAL A 13 -2.22 -7.08 6.46
CA VAL A 13 -1.27 -7.79 7.32
C VAL A 13 -0.01 -8.14 6.53
N LEU A 14 1.12 -8.21 7.21
CA LEU A 14 2.28 -8.89 6.65
C LEU A 14 2.10 -10.39 6.84
N LEU A 15 2.37 -11.14 5.76
CA LEU A 15 2.47 -12.58 5.80
C LEU A 15 3.93 -13.01 5.95
N SER A 16 4.11 -14.25 6.38
CA SER A 16 5.41 -14.89 6.49
C SER A 16 6.03 -15.07 5.09
N ALA A 17 6.95 -14.17 4.73
CA ALA A 17 7.54 -14.14 3.39
C ALA A 17 8.21 -15.47 3.00
N VAL A 18 8.79 -16.21 3.97
CA VAL A 18 9.38 -17.53 3.74
C VAL A 18 8.40 -18.55 3.14
N ARG A 19 7.09 -18.40 3.38
CA ARG A 19 6.07 -19.27 2.79
C ARG A 19 5.87 -19.07 1.29
N PHE A 20 6.34 -17.95 0.76
CA PHE A 20 6.24 -17.58 -0.65
C PHE A 20 7.59 -17.68 -1.37
N GLN A 21 8.54 -18.44 -0.81
CA GLN A 21 9.82 -18.73 -1.44
C GLN A 21 9.67 -19.71 -2.61
N GLY A 22 10.51 -19.53 -3.62
CA GLY A 22 10.57 -20.36 -4.81
C GLY A 22 10.32 -19.56 -6.08
N ASP A 23 10.17 -20.30 -7.17
CA ASP A 23 9.89 -19.75 -8.48
C ASP A 23 8.44 -19.23 -8.61
N ARG A 24 8.11 -18.68 -9.80
CA ARG A 24 6.77 -18.12 -10.08
C ARG A 24 5.64 -19.14 -9.87
N PRO A 25 5.70 -20.38 -10.40
CA PRO A 25 4.69 -21.40 -10.11
C PRO A 25 4.51 -21.67 -8.62
N THR A 26 5.60 -21.77 -7.86
CA THR A 26 5.56 -22.00 -6.40
C THR A 26 4.87 -20.83 -5.69
N LEU A 27 5.22 -19.59 -6.04
CA LEU A 27 4.57 -18.40 -5.50
C LEU A 27 3.05 -18.43 -5.72
N LEU A 28 2.60 -18.71 -6.96
CA LEU A 28 1.18 -18.70 -7.30
C LEU A 28 0.43 -19.84 -6.62
N ALA A 29 1.05 -21.02 -6.49
CA ALA A 29 0.47 -22.13 -5.73
C ALA A 29 0.27 -21.76 -4.25
N ARG A 30 1.24 -21.09 -3.64
CA ARG A 30 1.15 -20.63 -2.24
C ARG A 30 0.15 -19.49 -2.04
N ALA A 31 0.03 -18.60 -3.02
CA ALA A 31 -1.00 -17.56 -3.02
C ALA A 31 -2.42 -18.15 -3.09
N ALA A 32 -2.61 -19.17 -3.93
CA ALA A 32 -3.88 -19.89 -4.03
C ALA A 32 -4.21 -20.69 -2.77
N GLU A 33 -3.21 -21.32 -2.14
CA GLU A 33 -3.36 -22.03 -0.86
C GLU A 33 -3.79 -21.06 0.24
N PHE A 34 -3.08 -19.92 0.37
CA PHE A 34 -3.44 -18.86 1.32
C PHE A 34 -4.89 -18.37 1.11
N TRP A 35 -5.28 -18.09 -0.14
CA TRP A 35 -6.66 -17.69 -0.44
C TRP A 35 -7.67 -18.77 -0.05
N SER A 36 -7.41 -20.03 -0.42
CA SER A 36 -8.30 -21.14 -0.08
C SER A 36 -8.51 -21.28 1.44
N ASP A 37 -7.45 -21.12 2.23
CA ASP A 37 -7.54 -21.17 3.69
C ASP A 37 -8.31 -19.96 4.25
N PHE A 38 -8.00 -18.76 3.76
CA PHE A 38 -8.68 -17.55 4.19
C PHE A 38 -10.18 -17.57 3.85
N SER A 39 -10.56 -17.94 2.62
CA SER A 39 -11.96 -18.05 2.20
C SER A 39 -12.76 -19.02 3.06
N LYS A 40 -12.17 -20.16 3.42
CA LYS A 40 -12.80 -21.12 4.34
C LYS A 40 -12.98 -20.50 5.73
N ALA A 41 -11.94 -19.88 6.27
CA ALA A 41 -11.96 -19.29 7.60
C ALA A 41 -13.01 -18.18 7.74
N VAL A 42 -13.25 -17.39 6.68
CA VAL A 42 -14.23 -16.29 6.71
C VAL A 42 -15.65 -16.67 6.27
N SER A 43 -15.88 -17.90 5.83
CA SER A 43 -17.14 -18.32 5.19
C SER A 43 -18.40 -18.13 6.06
N ASP A 44 -18.27 -18.22 7.38
CA ASP A 44 -19.37 -18.02 8.32
C ASP A 44 -19.67 -16.54 8.64
N VAL A 45 -18.78 -15.61 8.26
CA VAL A 45 -18.93 -14.17 8.56
C VAL A 45 -19.21 -13.31 7.33
N VAL A 46 -18.76 -13.73 6.15
CA VAL A 46 -19.01 -13.04 4.88
C VAL A 46 -20.24 -13.61 4.18
N VAL A 47 -20.73 -12.91 3.14
CA VAL A 47 -21.88 -13.38 2.36
C VAL A 47 -21.46 -14.45 1.35
N ASP A 48 -20.31 -14.25 0.70
CA ASP A 48 -19.74 -15.18 -0.27
C ASP A 48 -18.25 -14.86 -0.48
N THR A 49 -17.51 -15.77 -1.13
CA THR A 49 -16.13 -15.58 -1.58
C THR A 49 -16.02 -16.00 -3.03
N ASP A 50 -15.38 -15.19 -3.88
CA ASP A 50 -15.23 -15.47 -5.31
C ASP A 50 -13.77 -15.26 -5.77
N GLY A 51 -13.47 -15.81 -6.94
CA GLY A 51 -12.19 -15.64 -7.59
C GLY A 51 -11.03 -16.39 -6.93
N GLU A 52 -9.82 -16.09 -7.38
CA GLU A 52 -8.60 -16.79 -6.95
C GLU A 52 -7.36 -15.89 -6.99
N LEU A 53 -6.38 -16.17 -6.13
CA LEU A 53 -5.05 -15.56 -6.19
C LEU A 53 -4.07 -16.44 -6.99
N ARG A 54 -4.33 -16.60 -8.30
CA ARG A 54 -3.53 -17.46 -9.20
C ARG A 54 -2.81 -16.75 -10.33
N GLU A 55 -3.10 -15.47 -10.55
CA GLU A 55 -2.55 -14.73 -11.67
C GLU A 55 -1.81 -13.47 -11.22
N VAL A 56 -0.70 -13.18 -11.89
CA VAL A 56 0.03 -11.93 -11.67
C VAL A 56 -0.71 -10.82 -12.40
N ASP A 57 -1.26 -9.88 -11.62
CA ASP A 57 -1.92 -8.68 -12.13
C ASP A 57 -0.88 -7.63 -12.54
N LYS A 58 0.15 -7.41 -11.71
CA LYS A 58 1.17 -6.38 -11.96
C LYS A 58 2.55 -6.82 -11.49
N GLU A 59 3.56 -6.48 -12.30
CA GLU A 59 4.96 -6.46 -11.89
C GLU A 59 5.55 -5.06 -12.06
N ARG A 60 6.32 -4.61 -11.08
CA ARG A 60 6.94 -3.28 -11.11
C ARG A 60 8.14 -3.18 -10.18
N LEU A 61 9.03 -2.25 -10.48
CA LEU A 61 10.04 -1.79 -9.55
C LEU A 61 9.45 -0.72 -8.64
N VAL A 62 9.87 -0.71 -7.38
CA VAL A 62 9.39 0.23 -6.36
C VAL A 62 10.58 0.80 -5.61
N ARG A 63 10.65 2.14 -5.55
CA ARG A 63 11.72 2.88 -4.85
C ARG A 63 11.13 3.96 -3.98
N TYR A 64 11.63 4.11 -2.77
CA TYR A 64 11.30 5.22 -1.89
C TYR A 64 12.41 6.24 -1.99
N PHE A 65 12.06 7.52 -2.01
CA PHE A 65 13.04 8.60 -1.96
C PHE A 65 12.81 9.45 -0.73
N ASP A 66 13.91 9.89 -0.15
CA ASP A 66 13.94 10.84 0.95
C ASP A 66 15.29 11.58 0.91
N THR A 67 15.45 12.59 1.76
CA THR A 67 16.77 13.17 2.00
C THR A 67 17.63 12.20 2.83
N PRO A 68 18.97 12.35 2.85
CA PRO A 68 19.82 11.57 3.75
C PRO A 68 19.41 11.64 5.23
N GLY A 69 18.83 12.78 5.63
CA GLY A 69 18.27 12.99 6.97
C GLY A 69 16.83 12.48 7.16
N GLN A 70 16.24 11.81 6.16
CA GLN A 70 14.87 11.29 6.19
C GLN A 70 13.78 12.35 6.47
N LEU A 71 13.97 13.57 5.95
CA LEU A 71 13.11 14.72 6.23
C LEU A 71 11.63 14.45 5.92
N LEU A 72 11.32 13.74 4.84
CA LEU A 72 9.94 13.41 4.48
C LEU A 72 9.33 12.49 5.54
N ARG A 73 10.05 11.42 5.93
CA ARG A 73 9.62 10.50 7.00
C ARG A 73 9.36 11.23 8.31
N GLU A 74 10.25 12.12 8.72
CA GLU A 74 10.12 12.90 9.95
C GLU A 74 8.91 13.84 9.93
N ASN A 75 8.41 14.18 8.74
CA ASN A 75 7.22 14.98 8.53
C ASN A 75 5.99 14.14 8.11
N ASP A 76 6.00 12.82 8.35
CA ASP A 76 4.92 11.88 8.01
C ASP A 76 4.58 11.77 6.51
N TYR A 77 5.48 12.22 5.65
CA TYR A 77 5.39 12.08 4.20
C TYR A 77 6.16 10.85 3.72
N ILE A 78 5.65 10.26 2.65
CA ILE A 78 6.23 9.14 1.95
C ILE A 78 6.20 9.49 0.47
N PHE A 79 7.38 9.56 -0.16
CA PHE A 79 7.48 9.69 -1.59
C PHE A 79 8.02 8.40 -2.20
N ARG A 80 7.38 7.94 -3.27
CA ARG A 80 7.71 6.66 -3.90
C ARG A 80 7.52 6.70 -5.39
N GLU A 81 8.48 6.12 -6.10
CA GLU A 81 8.40 5.81 -7.52
C GLU A 81 7.98 4.35 -7.75
N ARG A 82 7.20 4.14 -8.80
CA ARG A 82 6.88 2.83 -9.36
C ARG A 82 7.18 2.83 -10.85
N VAL A 83 7.87 1.80 -11.32
CA VAL A 83 8.17 1.57 -12.75
C VAL A 83 7.63 0.22 -13.17
N GLY A 84 6.56 0.21 -13.96
CA GLY A 84 6.00 -1.01 -14.54
C GLY A 84 6.85 -1.54 -15.71
N GLN A 85 6.56 -2.77 -16.15
CA GLN A 85 7.33 -3.41 -17.23
C GLN A 85 7.12 -2.78 -18.61
N ALA A 86 5.94 -2.22 -18.89
CA ALA A 86 5.66 -1.59 -20.18
C ALA A 86 6.21 -0.14 -20.23
N PRO A 87 6.67 0.33 -21.40
CA PRO A 87 7.06 1.73 -21.59
C PRO A 87 5.97 2.71 -21.14
N GLY A 88 6.38 3.85 -20.56
CA GLY A 88 5.45 4.88 -20.07
C GLY A 88 4.69 4.50 -18.79
N LYS A 89 5.05 3.41 -18.10
CA LYS A 89 4.49 3.03 -16.79
C LYS A 89 5.35 3.51 -15.62
N ARG A 90 5.85 4.73 -15.69
CA ARG A 90 6.56 5.39 -14.59
C ARG A 90 5.61 6.35 -13.86
N GLU A 91 5.43 6.13 -12.57
CA GLU A 91 4.50 6.89 -11.73
C GLU A 91 5.18 7.20 -10.40
N VAL A 92 4.94 8.39 -9.85
CA VAL A 92 5.29 8.72 -8.47
C VAL A 92 4.04 8.93 -7.64
N ALA A 93 4.16 8.69 -6.35
CA ALA A 93 3.13 8.99 -5.38
C ALA A 93 3.72 9.72 -4.18
N LEU A 94 3.06 10.80 -3.78
CA LEU A 94 3.24 11.42 -2.48
C LEU A 94 2.09 10.98 -1.58
N LYS A 95 2.40 10.48 -0.38
CA LYS A 95 1.42 10.06 0.62
C LYS A 95 1.76 10.70 1.96
N PHE A 96 0.76 11.23 2.64
CA PHE A 96 0.84 11.68 4.03
C PHE A 96 -0.05 10.77 4.89
N ARG A 97 0.43 10.39 6.08
CA ARG A 97 -0.32 9.49 6.97
C ARG A 97 -0.33 9.97 8.40
N HIS A 98 -1.47 9.93 9.07
CA HIS A 98 -1.58 10.27 10.48
C HIS A 98 -2.82 9.58 11.11
N PRO A 99 -2.80 9.22 12.42
CA PRO A 99 -3.96 8.61 13.09
C PRO A 99 -5.19 9.54 13.20
N ASP A 100 -5.02 10.83 12.99
CA ASP A 100 -6.10 11.83 13.02
C ASP A 100 -6.47 12.27 11.59
N ARG A 101 -7.73 12.03 11.20
CA ARG A 101 -8.25 12.39 9.86
C ARG A 101 -8.20 13.89 9.57
N TYR A 102 -8.37 14.74 10.57
CA TYR A 102 -8.39 16.19 10.41
C TYR A 102 -6.98 16.74 10.11
N VAL A 103 -5.95 16.12 10.69
CA VAL A 103 -4.55 16.43 10.38
C VAL A 103 -4.21 16.04 8.94
N VAL A 104 -4.68 14.87 8.50
CA VAL A 104 -4.43 14.37 7.14
C VAL A 104 -5.15 15.20 6.08
N GLN A 105 -6.42 15.55 6.28
CA GLN A 105 -7.18 16.30 5.26
C GLN A 105 -6.72 17.76 5.10
N ASP A 106 -5.99 18.32 6.08
CA ASP A 106 -5.41 19.67 6.02
C ASP A 106 -4.21 19.75 5.05
N ARG A 107 -3.69 18.60 4.59
CA ARG A 107 -2.63 18.59 3.59
C ARG A 107 -3.15 19.05 2.23
N ASP A 108 -2.37 19.87 1.55
CA ASP A 108 -2.53 20.10 0.12
C ASP A 108 -1.73 19.02 -0.63
N MET A 109 -2.46 18.07 -1.21
CA MET A 109 -1.90 16.92 -1.92
C MET A 109 -2.11 17.01 -3.42
N ASP A 110 -2.55 18.15 -3.96
CA ASP A 110 -2.83 18.26 -5.39
C ASP A 110 -1.54 18.05 -6.20
N ALA A 111 -1.65 17.32 -7.31
CA ALA A 111 -0.60 17.28 -8.31
C ALA A 111 -0.51 18.65 -9.02
N ALA A 112 0.68 19.04 -9.45
CA ALA A 112 0.85 20.25 -10.26
C ALA A 112 0.01 20.20 -11.54
N GLU A 113 0.00 19.05 -12.21
CA GLU A 113 -0.90 18.76 -13.34
C GLU A 113 -2.12 17.98 -12.87
N LYS A 114 -3.23 18.68 -12.65
CA LYS A 114 -4.45 18.10 -12.08
C LYS A 114 -5.01 16.93 -12.88
N ASP A 115 -4.96 17.00 -14.22
CA ASP A 115 -5.49 15.95 -15.09
C ASP A 115 -4.63 14.67 -15.09
N ASN A 116 -3.36 14.79 -14.70
CA ASN A 116 -2.43 13.67 -14.54
C ASN A 116 -2.45 13.10 -13.11
N GLY A 117 -2.93 13.89 -12.14
CA GLY A 117 -3.07 13.51 -10.74
C GLY A 117 -4.28 12.64 -10.44
N LYS A 118 -4.09 11.59 -9.64
CA LYS A 118 -5.18 10.84 -9.01
C LYS A 118 -5.00 10.86 -7.49
N THR A 119 -5.90 11.56 -6.83
CA THR A 119 -5.89 11.76 -5.39
C THR A 119 -6.89 10.84 -4.70
N LYS A 120 -6.49 10.27 -3.55
CA LYS A 120 -7.34 9.43 -2.71
C LYS A 120 -7.13 9.75 -1.24
N PHE A 121 -8.22 9.77 -0.48
CA PHE A 121 -8.21 9.82 0.97
C PHE A 121 -8.83 8.52 1.52
N GLU A 122 -8.04 7.77 2.28
CA GLU A 122 -8.33 6.37 2.61
C GLU A 122 -8.07 6.14 4.12
N GLU A 123 -8.77 5.15 4.69
CA GLU A 123 -8.47 4.59 6.01
C GLU A 123 -7.68 3.28 5.82
N ASP A 124 -6.47 3.21 6.39
CA ASP A 124 -5.67 2.00 6.49
C ASP A 124 -5.87 1.36 7.87
N ILE A 125 -6.29 0.10 7.93
CA ILE A 125 -6.42 -0.71 9.15
C ILE A 125 -5.29 -1.74 9.18
N LYS A 126 -4.55 -1.77 10.28
CA LYS A 126 -3.38 -2.62 10.52
C LYS A 126 -3.61 -3.54 11.73
N PRO A 127 -2.71 -4.54 11.95
CA PRO A 127 -2.85 -5.46 13.06
C PRO A 127 -3.10 -4.80 14.42
N GLY A 128 -3.94 -5.43 15.24
CA GLY A 128 -4.43 -4.86 16.50
C GLY A 128 -5.40 -3.70 16.29
N PHE A 129 -6.10 -3.68 15.16
CA PHE A 129 -7.06 -2.64 14.76
C PHE A 129 -6.49 -1.20 14.81
N GLN A 130 -5.21 -1.06 14.46
CA GLN A 130 -4.56 0.25 14.41
C GLN A 130 -5.01 0.98 13.15
N ARG A 131 -5.76 2.07 13.34
CA ARG A 131 -6.28 2.91 12.26
C ARG A 131 -5.32 4.05 11.94
N VAL A 132 -5.06 4.25 10.65
CA VAL A 132 -4.27 5.37 10.15
C VAL A 132 -4.97 5.93 8.93
N PHE A 133 -5.14 7.26 8.87
CA PHE A 133 -5.69 7.91 7.70
C PHE A 133 -4.57 8.32 6.75
N SER A 134 -4.91 8.34 5.48
CA SER A 134 -3.92 8.35 4.40
C SER A 134 -4.41 9.20 3.25
N TYR A 135 -3.77 10.33 2.99
CA TYR A 135 -4.07 11.18 1.84
C TYR A 135 -2.91 11.10 0.86
N SER A 136 -3.21 10.70 -0.36
CA SER A 136 -2.18 10.43 -1.35
C SER A 136 -2.58 10.89 -2.73
N THR A 137 -1.60 11.32 -3.49
CA THR A 137 -1.76 11.63 -4.91
C THR A 137 -0.67 10.94 -5.69
N LYS A 138 -1.08 10.27 -6.77
CA LYS A 138 -0.17 9.67 -7.73
C LYS A 138 -0.28 10.38 -9.07
N GLN A 139 0.82 10.46 -9.80
CA GLN A 139 0.87 11.08 -11.13
C GLN A 139 1.96 10.42 -11.98
N ARG A 140 1.74 10.37 -13.30
CA ARG A 140 2.76 9.86 -14.23
C ARG A 140 3.85 10.89 -14.41
N ILE A 141 5.07 10.40 -14.65
CA ILE A 141 6.21 11.23 -14.99
C ILE A 141 6.91 10.67 -16.21
N ASP A 142 7.62 11.53 -16.94
CA ASP A 142 8.34 11.13 -18.14
C ASP A 142 9.47 10.16 -17.82
N ALA A 143 9.91 9.38 -18.82
CA ALA A 143 10.93 8.35 -18.61
C ALA A 143 12.30 8.95 -18.22
N ASP A 144 12.62 10.14 -18.69
CA ASP A 144 13.88 10.86 -18.49
C ASP A 144 13.80 11.93 -17.38
N GLN A 145 12.61 12.18 -16.81
CA GLN A 145 12.45 13.14 -15.73
C GLN A 145 13.28 12.74 -14.50
N ARG A 146 14.25 13.57 -14.13
CA ARG A 146 15.11 13.31 -12.98
C ARG A 146 14.42 13.68 -11.66
N LEU A 147 14.78 12.96 -10.60
CA LEU A 147 14.33 13.16 -9.22
C LEU A 147 15.57 13.22 -8.35
N ASP A 148 16.25 14.37 -8.34
CA ASP A 148 17.56 14.51 -7.67
C ASP A 148 17.46 15.32 -6.38
N ARG A 149 16.44 16.20 -6.26
CA ARG A 149 16.29 17.12 -5.13
C ARG A 149 14.85 17.23 -4.62
N LEU A 150 14.69 17.76 -3.42
CA LEU A 150 13.35 18.04 -2.86
C LEU A 150 12.53 18.99 -3.75
N ASP A 151 13.17 19.92 -4.47
CA ASP A 151 12.44 20.81 -5.39
C ASP A 151 11.79 20.08 -6.57
N ASP A 152 12.35 18.95 -7.00
CA ASP A 152 11.71 18.12 -8.05
C ASP A 152 10.38 17.55 -7.55
N LEU A 153 10.33 17.15 -6.27
CA LEU A 153 9.10 16.72 -5.59
C LEU A 153 8.13 17.89 -5.38
N GLY A 154 8.65 19.05 -4.99
CA GLY A 154 7.86 20.28 -4.83
C GLY A 154 7.20 20.74 -6.13
N ARG A 155 7.87 20.58 -7.27
CA ARG A 155 7.30 20.87 -8.60
C ARG A 155 6.20 19.89 -8.98
N LEU A 156 6.31 18.62 -8.58
CA LEU A 156 5.28 17.61 -8.80
C LEU A 156 4.08 17.79 -7.84
N PHE A 157 4.34 18.21 -6.60
CA PHE A 157 3.36 18.37 -5.52
C PHE A 157 3.50 19.75 -4.85
N PRO A 158 2.96 20.83 -5.45
CA PRO A 158 3.22 22.21 -5.03
C PRO A 158 2.74 22.58 -3.62
N GLY A 159 1.83 21.78 -3.05
CA GLY A 159 1.35 21.95 -1.67
C GLY A 159 2.36 21.48 -0.61
N MET A 160 3.20 20.51 -0.94
CA MET A 160 4.12 19.84 0.01
C MET A 160 5.14 20.80 0.64
N PRO A 161 5.86 21.68 -0.11
CA PRO A 161 6.88 22.55 0.47
C PRO A 161 6.40 23.43 1.63
N LYS A 162 5.11 23.80 1.65
CA LYS A 162 4.51 24.64 2.70
C LYS A 162 4.24 23.87 3.99
N LYS A 163 4.19 22.54 3.94
CA LYS A 163 3.76 21.67 5.05
C LYS A 163 4.91 20.86 5.64
N VAL A 164 5.99 20.66 4.89
CA VAL A 164 7.23 20.02 5.37
C VAL A 164 8.05 21.04 6.15
N LYS A 165 8.25 20.79 7.45
CA LYS A 165 9.11 21.64 8.30
C LYS A 165 10.56 21.41 7.92
N GLY A 166 11.33 22.49 7.77
CA GLY A 166 12.72 22.41 7.35
C GLY A 166 12.92 22.15 5.85
N TYR A 167 11.89 22.39 5.04
CA TYR A 167 12.00 22.27 3.58
C TYR A 167 13.10 23.18 3.03
N ASP A 168 14.06 22.58 2.34
CA ASP A 168 15.06 23.25 1.51
C ASP A 168 15.10 22.52 0.17
N GLY A 169 14.67 23.20 -0.89
CA GLY A 169 14.53 22.62 -2.23
C GLY A 169 15.86 22.18 -2.84
N GLU A 170 16.99 22.72 -2.39
CA GLU A 170 18.31 22.39 -2.92
C GLU A 170 18.86 21.06 -2.37
N VAL A 171 18.28 20.54 -1.27
CA VAL A 171 18.71 19.29 -0.64
C VAL A 171 18.48 18.12 -1.59
N GLN A 172 19.51 17.30 -1.76
CA GLN A 172 19.45 16.09 -2.56
C GLN A 172 18.56 15.03 -1.92
N ILE A 173 17.85 14.29 -2.77
CA ILE A 173 17.14 13.08 -2.37
C ILE A 173 17.85 11.85 -2.94
N GLU A 174 17.70 10.74 -2.25
CA GLU A 174 18.30 9.46 -2.62
C GLU A 174 17.30 8.33 -2.46
N VAL A 175 17.59 7.20 -3.10
CA VAL A 175 16.82 5.98 -2.87
C VAL A 175 17.10 5.51 -1.44
N VAL A 176 16.06 5.48 -0.61
CA VAL A 176 16.17 5.15 0.82
C VAL A 176 16.79 3.76 0.99
N GLY A 177 17.92 3.72 1.69
CA GLY A 177 18.66 2.48 1.96
C GLY A 177 19.24 1.80 0.71
N GLY A 178 19.34 2.52 -0.42
CA GLY A 178 19.79 1.96 -1.70
C GLY A 178 18.90 0.81 -2.22
N PHE A 179 17.70 0.64 -1.66
CA PHE A 179 16.87 -0.53 -1.88
C PHE A 179 15.84 -0.29 -2.99
N THR A 180 15.86 -1.14 -4.02
CA THR A 180 14.78 -1.23 -5.00
C THR A 180 14.06 -2.57 -4.83
N ALA A 181 12.76 -2.53 -4.58
CA ALA A 181 11.95 -3.74 -4.57
C ALA A 181 11.48 -4.08 -6.00
N LYS A 182 11.61 -5.35 -6.37
CA LYS A 182 10.78 -5.94 -7.43
C LYS A 182 9.47 -6.43 -6.78
N GLU A 183 8.38 -5.74 -7.08
CA GLU A 183 7.04 -6.06 -6.58
C GLU A 183 6.27 -6.90 -7.60
N VAL A 184 5.72 -8.01 -7.12
CA VAL A 184 4.74 -8.85 -7.82
C VAL A 184 3.41 -8.70 -7.08
N VAL A 185 2.35 -8.33 -7.79
CA VAL A 185 0.99 -8.24 -7.25
C VAL A 185 0.15 -9.33 -7.88
N ILE A 186 -0.48 -10.13 -7.02
CA ILE A 186 -1.43 -11.18 -7.36
C ILE A 186 -2.80 -10.71 -6.85
N SER A 187 -3.80 -10.67 -7.71
CA SER A 187 -5.17 -10.23 -7.40
C SER A 187 -6.17 -11.02 -8.22
N GLY A 188 -7.47 -10.74 -8.04
CA GLY A 188 -8.55 -11.46 -8.73
C GLY A 188 -9.39 -12.34 -7.80
N ALA A 189 -9.14 -12.25 -6.50
CA ALA A 189 -10.00 -12.79 -5.46
C ALA A 189 -10.74 -11.65 -4.75
N ASP A 190 -11.96 -11.92 -4.30
CA ASP A 190 -12.76 -11.00 -3.50
C ASP A 190 -13.74 -11.75 -2.59
N PHE A 191 -14.33 -11.03 -1.65
CA PHE A 191 -15.39 -11.56 -0.81
C PHE A 191 -16.46 -10.51 -0.52
N GLN A 192 -17.70 -10.98 -0.42
CA GLN A 192 -18.86 -10.14 -0.30
C GLN A 192 -19.17 -9.84 1.16
N ILE A 193 -19.22 -8.56 1.52
CA ILE A 193 -19.51 -8.08 2.90
C ILE A 193 -20.84 -7.33 3.01
N GLY A 194 -21.46 -6.98 1.89
CA GLY A 194 -22.80 -6.38 1.83
C GLY A 194 -23.68 -7.13 0.84
N LYS A 195 -24.94 -7.40 1.19
CA LYS A 195 -25.89 -8.13 0.33
C LYS A 195 -26.73 -7.22 -0.57
N ASP A 196 -27.30 -6.17 0.02
CA ASP A 196 -28.15 -5.21 -0.67
C ASP A 196 -27.94 -3.79 -0.06
N PRO A 197 -27.16 -2.91 -0.71
CA PRO A 197 -26.45 -3.16 -1.95
C PRO A 197 -25.33 -4.20 -1.80
N LYS A 198 -24.96 -4.83 -2.92
CA LYS A 198 -23.80 -5.72 -2.98
C LYS A 198 -22.52 -4.90 -2.74
N VAL A 199 -21.71 -5.30 -1.76
CA VAL A 199 -20.41 -4.69 -1.46
C VAL A 199 -19.33 -5.76 -1.45
N GLU A 200 -18.35 -5.63 -2.34
CA GLU A 200 -17.21 -6.52 -2.47
C GLU A 200 -15.96 -5.91 -1.82
N ALA A 201 -15.19 -6.77 -1.14
CA ALA A 201 -13.85 -6.46 -0.68
C ALA A 201 -12.83 -7.12 -1.62
N GLU A 202 -12.17 -6.30 -2.45
CA GLU A 202 -11.15 -6.77 -3.38
C GLU A 202 -9.88 -7.17 -2.63
N CYS A 203 -9.37 -8.36 -2.91
CA CYS A 203 -8.17 -8.90 -2.27
C CYS A 203 -6.93 -8.75 -3.15
N SER A 204 -5.78 -8.49 -2.51
CA SER A 204 -4.49 -8.47 -3.18
C SER A 204 -3.37 -9.05 -2.31
N LEU A 205 -2.46 -9.77 -2.94
CA LEU A 205 -1.21 -10.24 -2.35
C LEU A 205 -0.04 -9.57 -3.08
N GLY A 206 0.67 -8.69 -2.36
CA GLY A 206 1.87 -8.02 -2.84
C GLY A 206 3.13 -8.63 -2.25
N VAL A 207 3.99 -9.18 -3.10
CA VAL A 207 5.27 -9.80 -2.71
C VAL A 207 6.43 -8.96 -3.22
N TRP A 208 7.40 -8.65 -2.34
CA TRP A 208 8.61 -7.92 -2.70
C TRP A 208 9.83 -8.83 -2.64
N TYR A 209 10.67 -8.68 -3.66
CA TYR A 209 12.03 -9.20 -3.71
C TYR A 209 13.01 -8.04 -3.76
N ASN A 210 14.23 -8.23 -3.29
CA ASN A 210 15.31 -7.33 -3.65
C ASN A 210 15.56 -7.44 -5.16
N GLN A 211 15.64 -6.30 -5.86
CA GLN A 211 15.80 -6.29 -7.33
C GLN A 211 17.08 -7.02 -7.77
N ASP A 212 18.14 -7.00 -6.96
CA ASP A 212 19.46 -7.49 -7.36
C ASP A 212 19.69 -8.98 -7.05
N ASP A 213 18.74 -9.64 -6.37
CA ASP A 213 18.83 -11.06 -6.04
C ASP A 213 18.18 -11.96 -7.12
N ASP A 214 18.18 -13.28 -6.89
CA ASP A 214 17.61 -14.29 -7.81
C ASP A 214 16.06 -14.32 -7.85
N HIS A 215 15.42 -13.44 -7.08
CA HIS A 215 13.96 -13.34 -6.92
C HIS A 215 13.27 -14.64 -6.46
N GLN A 216 13.98 -15.52 -5.75
CA GLN A 216 13.39 -16.72 -5.15
C GLN A 216 13.04 -16.52 -3.67
N LYS A 217 13.65 -15.54 -3.01
CA LYS A 217 13.44 -15.27 -1.58
C LYS A 217 12.80 -13.90 -1.40
N PRO A 218 11.48 -13.82 -1.20
CA PRO A 218 10.85 -12.55 -0.96
C PRO A 218 11.26 -12.01 0.42
N VAL A 219 11.41 -10.68 0.49
CA VAL A 219 11.70 -9.95 1.72
C VAL A 219 10.42 -9.50 2.44
N ILE A 220 9.33 -9.33 1.68
CA ILE A 220 8.00 -8.99 2.21
C ILE A 220 6.95 -9.76 1.43
N ALA A 221 5.95 -10.28 2.15
CA ALA A 221 4.65 -10.63 1.60
C ALA A 221 3.58 -9.86 2.39
N GLU A 222 2.66 -9.19 1.71
CA GLU A 222 1.58 -8.42 2.33
C GLU A 222 0.27 -8.80 1.66
N PHE A 223 -0.70 -9.21 2.46
CA PHE A 223 -2.07 -9.39 2.01
C PHE A 223 -2.90 -8.19 2.44
N SER A 224 -3.76 -7.70 1.56
CA SER A 224 -4.77 -6.71 1.88
C SER A 224 -6.10 -7.01 1.23
N PHE A 225 -7.17 -6.52 1.86
CA PHE A 225 -8.47 -6.40 1.23
C PHE A 225 -9.00 -4.99 1.38
N THR A 226 -9.69 -4.49 0.36
CA THR A 226 -10.20 -3.12 0.30
C THR A 226 -11.64 -3.08 -0.18
N TYR A 227 -12.47 -2.28 0.46
CA TYR A 227 -13.77 -1.87 -0.06
C TYR A 227 -13.90 -0.34 0.01
N GLY A 228 -14.77 0.23 -0.80
CA GLY A 228 -14.88 1.67 -0.93
C GLY A 228 -16.30 2.16 -1.16
N ASP A 229 -16.53 3.39 -0.74
CA ASP A 229 -17.75 4.15 -0.96
C ASP A 229 -17.33 5.61 -1.24
N LYS A 230 -17.68 6.12 -2.42
CA LYS A 230 -17.28 7.47 -2.86
C LYS A 230 -17.94 8.60 -2.06
N ASP A 231 -19.05 8.29 -1.40
CA ASP A 231 -19.85 9.17 -0.58
C ASP A 231 -19.50 9.05 0.92
N GLU A 232 -18.57 8.15 1.28
CA GLU A 232 -18.21 7.79 2.67
C GLU A 232 -19.40 7.18 3.43
N ASP A 233 -20.34 6.55 2.73
CA ASP A 233 -21.54 5.93 3.32
C ASP A 233 -21.28 4.47 3.70
N TYR A 234 -20.41 4.27 4.70
CA TYR A 234 -20.08 2.93 5.19
C TYR A 234 -21.13 2.41 6.16
N ASP A 235 -21.95 1.47 5.69
CA ASP A 235 -22.91 0.74 6.51
C ASP A 235 -22.24 0.00 7.69
N GLY A 236 -22.92 -0.04 8.84
CA GLY A 236 -22.41 -0.63 10.07
C GLY A 236 -22.22 -2.14 9.98
N ASP A 237 -23.11 -2.86 9.31
CA ASP A 237 -23.02 -4.32 9.16
C ASP A 237 -21.90 -4.68 8.17
N VAL A 238 -21.77 -3.92 7.07
CA VAL A 238 -20.64 -4.04 6.13
C VAL A 238 -19.31 -3.82 6.84
N ALA A 239 -19.19 -2.73 7.60
CA ALA A 239 -18.00 -2.43 8.39
C ALA A 239 -17.72 -3.53 9.42
N TRP A 240 -18.74 -4.06 10.08
CA TRP A 240 -18.60 -5.13 11.07
C TRP A 240 -18.09 -6.43 10.45
N ARG A 241 -18.64 -6.87 9.30
CA ARG A 241 -18.15 -8.07 8.60
C ARG A 241 -16.70 -7.93 8.17
N ALA A 242 -16.31 -6.76 7.66
CA ALA A 242 -14.91 -6.49 7.34
C ALA A 242 -14.00 -6.57 8.58
N CYS A 243 -14.45 -6.06 9.73
CA CYS A 243 -13.72 -6.21 10.99
C CYS A 243 -13.60 -7.69 11.39
N LYS A 244 -14.66 -8.48 11.25
CA LYS A 244 -14.63 -9.92 11.55
C LYS A 244 -13.73 -10.72 10.63
N ALA A 245 -13.74 -10.44 9.33
CA ALA A 245 -12.79 -11.04 8.40
C ALA A 245 -11.34 -10.69 8.78
N PHE A 246 -11.08 -9.47 9.25
CA PHE A 246 -9.75 -9.07 9.73
C PHE A 246 -9.36 -9.75 11.05
N ASP A 247 -10.28 -9.83 12.03
CA ASP A 247 -10.06 -10.54 13.30
C ASP A 247 -9.67 -12.01 13.03
N ILE A 248 -10.33 -12.67 12.07
CA ILE A 248 -10.03 -14.05 11.65
C ILE A 248 -8.65 -14.13 10.99
N LEU A 249 -8.32 -13.18 10.11
CA LEU A 249 -7.01 -13.09 9.47
C LEU A 249 -5.88 -12.94 10.50
N GLU A 250 -6.11 -12.20 11.59
CA GLU A 250 -5.15 -12.05 12.70
C GLU A 250 -5.18 -13.21 13.70
N GLY A 251 -6.22 -14.05 13.65
CA GLY A 251 -6.53 -15.10 14.62
C GLY A 251 -5.67 -16.35 14.49
N GLU A 252 -5.91 -17.31 15.40
CA GLU A 252 -5.13 -18.56 15.48
C GLU A 252 -5.21 -19.42 14.21
N GLU A 253 -6.36 -19.41 13.53
CA GLU A 253 -6.59 -20.16 12.29
C GLU A 253 -5.63 -19.74 11.18
N MET A 254 -5.35 -18.44 11.07
CA MET A 254 -4.47 -17.86 10.06
C MET A 254 -3.07 -17.54 10.57
N ALA A 255 -2.80 -17.76 11.87
CA ALA A 255 -1.53 -17.39 12.52
C ALA A 255 -0.29 -18.04 11.90
N HIS A 256 -0.45 -19.17 11.21
CA HIS A 256 0.65 -19.84 10.52
C HIS A 256 1.04 -19.13 9.21
N TRP A 257 0.13 -18.35 8.62
CA TRP A 257 0.38 -17.49 7.45
C TRP A 257 0.92 -16.12 7.84
N VAL A 258 0.42 -15.54 8.93
CA VAL A 258 0.71 -14.16 9.33
C VAL A 258 2.07 -14.01 10.02
N PHE A 259 2.78 -12.94 9.66
CA PHE A 259 4.02 -12.56 10.34
C PHE A 259 3.69 -11.65 11.53
N LYS A 260 3.88 -12.17 12.76
CA LYS A 260 3.43 -11.53 14.01
C LYS A 260 4.25 -10.29 14.41
N GLU A 261 5.50 -10.19 13.97
CA GLU A 261 6.32 -8.99 14.19
C GLU A 261 5.89 -7.94 13.17
N SER A 262 4.74 -7.29 13.43
CA SER A 262 4.12 -6.38 12.48
C SER A 262 5.02 -5.17 12.21
N THR A 263 5.65 -5.16 11.04
CA THR A 263 6.22 -3.96 10.42
C THR A 263 5.38 -3.55 9.22
N THR A 264 5.77 -2.50 8.51
CA THR A 264 5.16 -2.12 7.23
C THR A 264 6.19 -2.14 6.12
N LYS A 265 5.76 -2.25 4.86
CA LYS A 265 6.62 -2.05 3.69
C LYS A 265 7.48 -0.78 3.78
N THR A 266 6.89 0.33 4.24
CA THR A 266 7.62 1.59 4.45
C THR A 266 8.66 1.46 5.56
N ALA A 267 8.27 0.95 6.74
CA ALA A 267 9.19 0.78 7.85
C ALA A 267 10.37 -0.14 7.48
N TYR A 268 10.13 -1.25 6.78
CA TYR A 268 11.20 -2.13 6.27
C TYR A 268 12.28 -1.36 5.48
N VAL A 269 11.88 -0.55 4.50
CA VAL A 269 12.83 0.21 3.65
C VAL A 269 13.64 1.21 4.47
N TYR A 270 12.98 1.96 5.35
CA TYR A 270 13.67 2.93 6.17
C TYR A 270 14.52 2.31 7.29
N ASP A 271 14.21 1.09 7.71
CA ASP A 271 15.00 0.35 8.69
C ASP A 271 16.29 -0.21 8.06
N LEU A 272 16.28 -0.51 6.74
CA LEU A 272 17.51 -0.80 6.00
C LEU A 272 18.44 0.40 5.97
N ALA A 273 17.91 1.61 5.73
CA ALA A 273 18.71 2.84 5.70
C ALA A 273 19.40 3.15 7.04
N ARG A 274 18.81 2.75 8.19
CA ARG A 274 19.47 2.91 9.50
C ARG A 274 20.63 1.94 9.75
N LYS A 275 20.74 0.87 8.94
CA LYS A 275 21.76 -0.18 9.09
C LYS A 275 22.91 -0.03 8.08
N ALA A 276 22.73 0.79 7.06
CA ALA A 276 23.74 1.13 6.06
C ALA A 276 24.71 2.20 6.61
#